data_AF-A0A3A9JHQ1-F1
#
_entry.id   AF-A0A3A9JHQ1-F1
#
_cell.length_a   1.000
_cell.length_b   1.000
_cell.length_c   1.000
_cell.angle_alpha   90.00
_cell.angle_beta   90.00
_cell.angle_gamma   90.00
#
_symmetry.space_group_name_H-M   'P 1'
#
loop_
_entity.id
_entity.type
_entity.pdbx_description
1 polymer ?
#
loop_
_entity_poly.entity_id
_entity_poly.type
_entity_poly.pdbx_seq_one_letter_code
_entity_poly.pdbx_strand_id
1 'polypeptide(L)'
;MRMLSDFRLPAVPDVESLAAAQRRNFEALSAANRIALEGAQAVARRHMEILQQSMAELTDAVRAASATGSPQEKANNQAELVKATYGRAVANMQEIADLIQKSNGEALALLNKRFAEAMDEVKGLIAKNGGNVPPT
;
A
#
# COMPACT_ATOMS: atom_id res chain seq x y z
N MET A 1 -40.93 -10.02 48.41
CA MET A 1 -40.66 -9.60 47.01
C MET A 1 -39.45 -8.64 46.98
N ARG A 2 -38.25 -9.14 47.31
CA ARG A 2 -36.97 -8.42 47.19
C ARG A 2 -35.98 -9.39 46.56
N MET A 3 -36.15 -9.62 45.26
CA MET A 3 -35.23 -10.41 44.42
C MET A 3 -35.11 -9.77 43.02
N LEU A 4 -35.25 -8.45 42.96
CA LEU A 4 -35.01 -7.65 41.75
C LEU A 4 -33.90 -6.60 41.97
N SER A 5 -33.32 -6.55 43.18
CA SER A 5 -32.27 -5.60 43.56
C SER A 5 -30.85 -6.10 43.26
N ASP A 6 -30.69 -7.41 43.01
CA ASP A 6 -29.39 -8.05 42.79
C ASP A 6 -29.06 -8.28 41.32
N PHE A 7 -29.93 -7.84 40.40
CA PHE A 7 -29.53 -7.67 39.01
C PHE A 7 -28.74 -6.37 38.89
N ARG A 8 -27.53 -6.36 39.46
CA ARG A 8 -26.46 -5.50 38.96
C ARG A 8 -26.28 -5.88 37.50
N LEU A 9 -26.88 -5.12 36.60
CA LEU A 9 -26.53 -5.20 35.19
C LEU A 9 -25.00 -5.10 35.14
N PRO A 10 -24.29 -6.14 34.62
CA PRO A 10 -22.86 -6.03 34.44
C PRO A 10 -22.61 -4.72 33.70
N ALA A 11 -21.73 -3.88 34.27
CA ALA A 11 -21.47 -2.52 33.82
C ALA A 11 -21.53 -2.46 32.29
N VAL A 12 -22.50 -1.71 31.75
CA VAL A 12 -22.65 -1.59 30.30
C VAL A 12 -21.32 -1.06 29.79
N PRO A 13 -20.58 -1.81 28.94
CA PRO A 13 -19.29 -1.36 28.44
C PRO A 13 -19.49 -0.02 27.76
N ASP A 14 -18.56 0.93 27.96
CA ASP A 14 -18.59 2.30 27.43
C ASP A 14 -18.90 2.29 25.90
N VAL A 15 -20.20 2.33 25.57
CA VAL A 15 -20.71 2.08 24.21
C VAL A 15 -20.25 3.18 23.26
N GLU A 16 -20.13 4.41 23.77
CA GLU A 16 -19.65 5.55 23.02
C GLU A 16 -18.17 5.37 22.63
N SER A 17 -17.33 4.92 23.56
CA SER A 17 -15.93 4.61 23.26
C SER A 17 -15.78 3.48 22.23
N LEU A 18 -16.64 2.44 22.32
CA LEU A 18 -16.64 1.34 21.36
C LEU A 18 -17.09 1.80 19.98
N ALA A 19 -18.15 2.61 19.90
CA ALA A 19 -18.62 3.19 18.65
C ALA A 19 -17.55 4.09 18.00
N ALA A 20 -16.85 4.90 18.79
CA ALA A 20 -15.74 5.72 18.32
C ALA A 20 -14.57 4.87 17.81
N ALA A 21 -14.21 3.79 18.51
CA ALA A 21 -13.17 2.86 18.08
C ALA A 21 -13.52 2.16 16.76
N GLN A 22 -14.79 1.76 16.57
CA GLN A 22 -15.26 1.19 15.31
C GLN A 22 -15.22 2.21 14.17
N ARG A 23 -15.63 3.45 14.43
CA ARG A 23 -15.51 4.53 13.44
C ARG A 23 -14.06 4.72 12.98
N ARG A 24 -13.11 4.77 13.92
CA ARG A 24 -11.66 4.86 13.61
C ARG A 24 -11.16 3.67 12.80
N ASN A 25 -11.68 2.46 13.06
CA ASN A 25 -11.35 1.27 12.26
C ASN A 25 -11.79 1.43 10.81
N PHE A 26 -13.03 1.86 10.58
CA PHE A 26 -13.56 2.10 9.24
C PHE A 26 -12.79 3.19 8.50
N GLU A 27 -12.44 4.28 9.19
CA GLU A 27 -11.63 5.36 8.63
C GLU A 27 -10.24 4.85 8.21
N ALA A 28 -9.56 4.06 9.06
CA ALA A 28 -8.26 3.48 8.75
C ALA A 28 -8.31 2.49 7.57
N LEU A 29 -9.32 1.61 7.54
CA LEU A 29 -9.53 0.68 6.42
C LEU A 29 -9.81 1.42 5.11
N SER A 30 -10.65 2.45 5.15
CA SER A 30 -10.98 3.27 3.98
C SER A 30 -9.75 4.00 3.45
N ALA A 31 -8.95 4.57 4.35
CA ALA A 31 -7.70 5.25 3.99
C ALA A 31 -6.64 4.27 3.43
N ALA A 32 -6.49 3.07 4.02
CA ALA A 32 -5.59 2.06 3.49
C ALA A 32 -6.01 1.59 2.08
N ASN A 33 -7.31 1.39 1.85
CA ASN A 33 -7.85 1.07 0.52
C ASN A 33 -7.58 2.19 -0.48
N ARG A 34 -7.69 3.46 -0.06
CA ARG A 34 -7.37 4.59 -0.92
C ARG A 34 -5.90 4.60 -1.33
N ILE A 35 -4.97 4.36 -0.39
CA ILE A 35 -3.53 4.26 -0.69
C ILE A 35 -3.25 3.12 -1.69
N ALA A 36 -3.88 1.97 -1.50
CA ALA A 36 -3.76 0.84 -2.43
C ALA A 36 -4.27 1.18 -3.84
N LEU A 37 -5.42 1.86 -3.93
CA LEU A 37 -5.99 2.29 -5.21
C LEU A 37 -5.12 3.34 -5.91
N GLU A 38 -4.60 4.32 -5.17
CA GLU A 38 -3.68 5.33 -5.70
C GLU A 38 -2.38 4.68 -6.20
N GLY A 39 -1.88 3.65 -5.49
CA GLY A 39 -0.75 2.83 -5.94
C GLY A 39 -1.03 2.06 -7.23
N ALA A 40 -2.18 1.39 -7.32
CA ALA A 40 -2.59 0.70 -8.54
C ALA A 40 -2.70 1.65 -9.74
N GLN A 41 -3.24 2.87 -9.52
CA GLN A 41 -3.28 3.90 -10.56
C GLN A 41 -1.88 4.38 -10.95
N ALA A 42 -0.94 4.51 -10.01
CA ALA A 42 0.43 4.90 -10.30
C ALA A 42 1.14 3.83 -11.15
N VAL A 43 0.96 2.54 -10.83
CA VAL A 43 1.48 1.43 -11.63
C VAL A 43 0.87 1.45 -13.04
N ALA A 44 -0.45 1.64 -13.17
CA ALA A 44 -1.11 1.71 -14.47
C ALA A 44 -0.60 2.88 -15.33
N ARG A 45 -0.42 4.06 -14.73
CA ARG A 45 0.20 5.22 -15.41
C ARG A 45 1.61 4.89 -15.90
N ARG A 46 2.44 4.28 -15.03
CA ARG A 46 3.81 3.91 -15.40
C ARG A 46 3.85 2.89 -16.53
N HIS A 47 2.92 1.93 -16.53
CA HIS A 47 2.80 0.96 -17.62
C HIS A 47 2.48 1.62 -18.97
N MET A 48 1.63 2.66 -18.98
CA MET A 48 1.34 3.44 -20.20
C MET A 48 2.57 4.23 -20.69
N GLU A 49 3.35 4.81 -19.78
CA GLU A 49 4.59 5.51 -20.13
C GLU A 49 5.62 4.55 -20.76
N ILE A 50 5.78 3.35 -20.18
CA ILE A 50 6.66 2.30 -20.73
C ILE A 50 6.19 1.89 -22.14
N LEU A 51 4.88 1.80 -22.37
CA LEU A 51 4.33 1.50 -23.69
C LEU A 51 4.66 2.60 -24.71
N GLN A 52 4.48 3.88 -24.35
CA GLN A 52 4.83 5.01 -25.20
C GLN A 52 6.32 5.00 -25.54
N GLN A 53 7.17 4.75 -24.54
CA GLN A 53 8.61 4.62 -24.72
C GLN A 53 8.94 3.47 -25.69
N SER A 54 8.30 2.32 -25.52
CA SER A 54 8.51 1.14 -26.38
C SER A 54 8.11 1.39 -27.84
N MET A 55 7.08 2.20 -28.10
CA MET A 55 6.70 2.59 -29.46
C MET A 55 7.73 3.53 -30.12
N ALA A 56 8.31 4.45 -29.34
CA ALA A 56 9.41 5.28 -29.81
C ALA A 56 10.64 4.42 -30.17
N GLU A 57 10.98 3.48 -29.29
CA GLU A 57 12.09 2.54 -29.51
C GLU A 57 11.91 1.67 -30.74
N LEU A 58 10.69 1.20 -31.00
CA LEU A 58 10.37 0.46 -32.22
C LEU A 58 10.60 1.31 -33.47
N THR A 59 10.20 2.58 -33.43
CA THR A 59 10.41 3.52 -34.55
C THR A 59 11.89 3.72 -34.82
N ASP A 60 12.69 3.88 -33.78
CA ASP A 60 14.14 4.04 -33.89
C ASP A 60 14.81 2.75 -34.40
N ALA A 61 14.36 1.59 -33.94
CA ALA A 61 14.86 0.30 -34.42
C ALA A 61 14.59 0.10 -35.92
N VAL A 62 13.41 0.49 -36.42
CA VAL A 62 13.08 0.45 -37.86
C VAL A 62 13.99 1.40 -38.65
N ARG A 63 14.25 2.62 -38.14
CA ARG A 63 15.19 3.56 -38.78
C ARG A 63 16.60 2.98 -38.81
N ALA A 64 17.08 2.43 -37.71
CA ALA A 64 18.40 1.82 -37.61
C ALA A 64 18.57 0.61 -38.55
N ALA A 65 17.52 -0.19 -38.74
CA ALA A 65 17.54 -1.31 -39.68
C ALA A 65 17.70 -0.88 -41.15
N SER A 66 17.24 0.33 -41.50
CA SER A 66 17.41 0.91 -42.83
C SER A 66 18.77 1.60 -43.05
N ALA A 67 19.60 1.70 -42.01
CA ALA A 67 20.90 2.38 -42.10
C ALA A 67 21.95 1.55 -42.87
N THR A 68 22.68 2.22 -43.76
CA THR A 68 23.80 1.66 -44.50
C THR A 68 25.08 1.73 -43.66
N GLY A 69 25.97 0.73 -43.80
CA GLY A 69 27.23 0.65 -43.04
C GLY A 69 27.96 -0.68 -43.21
N SER A 70 29.23 -0.72 -42.80
CA SER A 70 30.07 -1.92 -42.83
C SER A 70 29.58 -3.00 -41.84
N PRO A 71 29.95 -4.28 -42.01
CA PRO A 71 29.58 -5.35 -41.08
C PRO A 71 30.01 -5.07 -39.62
N GLN A 72 31.19 -4.46 -39.42
CA GLN A 72 31.72 -4.10 -38.11
C GLN A 72 30.85 -3.03 -37.42
N GLU A 73 30.47 -1.98 -38.15
CA GLU A 73 29.60 -0.91 -37.63
C GLU A 73 28.22 -1.44 -37.27
N LYS A 74 27.66 -2.34 -38.10
CA LYS A 74 26.38 -3.02 -37.82
C LYS A 74 26.45 -3.87 -36.55
N ALA A 75 27.53 -4.60 -36.33
CA ALA A 75 27.71 -5.42 -35.13
C ALA A 75 27.80 -4.56 -33.86
N ASN A 76 28.58 -3.47 -33.90
CA ASN A 76 28.69 -2.53 -32.77
C ASN A 76 27.34 -1.88 -32.45
N ASN A 77 26.60 -1.43 -33.48
CA ASN A 77 25.28 -0.82 -33.30
C ASN A 77 24.27 -1.79 -32.68
N GLN A 78 24.29 -3.07 -33.08
CA GLN A 78 23.44 -4.09 -32.46
C GLN A 78 23.80 -4.32 -30.99
N ALA A 79 25.09 -4.39 -30.65
CA ALA A 79 25.52 -4.60 -29.26
C ALA A 79 25.08 -3.45 -28.35
N GLU A 80 25.24 -2.20 -28.79
CA GLU A 80 24.78 -1.02 -28.04
C GLU A 80 23.24 -0.99 -27.90
N LEU A 81 22.50 -1.34 -28.96
CA LEU A 81 21.04 -1.43 -28.91
C LEU A 81 20.55 -2.46 -27.89
N VAL A 82 21.17 -3.65 -27.87
CA VAL A 82 20.84 -4.72 -26.91
C VAL A 82 21.12 -4.25 -25.49
N LYS A 83 22.31 -3.67 -25.25
CA LYS A 83 22.71 -3.16 -23.94
C LYS A 83 21.75 -2.06 -23.43
N ALA A 84 21.41 -1.09 -24.29
CA ALA A 84 20.48 -0.03 -23.94
C ALA A 84 19.07 -0.55 -23.64
N THR A 85 18.58 -1.49 -24.45
CA THR A 85 17.25 -2.10 -24.26
C THR A 85 17.18 -2.91 -22.98
N TYR A 86 18.23 -3.70 -22.67
CA TYR A 86 18.32 -4.44 -21.43
C TYR A 86 18.32 -3.50 -20.20
N GLY A 87 19.16 -2.46 -20.21
CA GLY A 87 19.23 -1.49 -19.11
C GLY A 87 17.89 -0.81 -18.84
N ARG A 88 17.17 -0.43 -19.90
CA ARG A 88 15.82 0.15 -19.79
C ARG A 88 14.80 -0.83 -19.24
N ALA A 89 14.82 -2.08 -19.70
CA ALA A 89 13.91 -3.10 -19.19
C ALA A 89 14.10 -3.33 -17.68
N VAL A 90 15.34 -3.39 -17.20
CA VAL A 90 15.66 -3.51 -15.78
C VAL A 90 15.17 -2.28 -15.00
N ALA A 91 15.45 -1.07 -15.47
CA ALA A 91 14.99 0.16 -14.83
C ALA A 91 13.45 0.22 -14.72
N ASN A 92 12.74 -0.12 -15.80
CA ASN A 92 11.28 -0.17 -15.83
C ASN A 92 10.72 -1.17 -14.80
N MET A 93 11.33 -2.36 -14.67
CA MET A 93 10.92 -3.34 -13.67
C MET A 93 11.17 -2.85 -12.23
N GLN A 94 12.31 -2.20 -11.98
CA GLN A 94 12.65 -1.64 -10.68
C GLN A 94 11.64 -0.57 -10.26
N GLU A 95 11.32 0.37 -11.14
CA GLU A 95 10.36 1.44 -10.84
C GLU A 95 8.94 0.90 -10.55
N ILE A 96 8.48 -0.10 -11.30
CA ILE A 96 7.20 -0.76 -11.01
C ILE A 96 7.23 -1.44 -9.64
N ALA A 97 8.33 -2.16 -9.34
CA ALA A 97 8.48 -2.83 -8.05
C ALA A 97 8.47 -1.82 -6.90
N ASP A 98 9.18 -0.70 -7.04
CA ASP A 98 9.22 0.37 -6.04
C ASP A 98 7.84 0.99 -5.81
N LEU A 99 7.06 1.25 -6.87
CA LEU A 99 5.69 1.75 -6.74
C LEU A 99 4.78 0.79 -5.97
N ILE A 100 4.85 -0.50 -6.28
CA ILE A 100 4.06 -1.54 -5.60
C ILE A 100 4.47 -1.65 -4.13
N GLN A 101 5.78 -1.73 -3.86
CA GLN A 101 6.31 -1.85 -2.50
C GLN A 101 5.95 -0.64 -1.65
N LYS A 102 6.05 0.57 -2.21
CA LYS A 102 5.70 1.81 -1.52
C LYS A 102 4.23 1.84 -1.13
N SER A 103 3.33 1.61 -2.08
CA SER A 103 1.87 1.64 -1.81
C SER A 103 1.47 0.59 -0.76
N ASN A 104 1.99 -0.64 -0.88
CA ASN A 104 1.72 -1.69 0.11
C ASN A 104 2.30 -1.34 1.48
N GLY A 105 3.52 -0.80 1.53
CA GLY A 105 4.18 -0.38 2.76
C GLY A 105 3.41 0.72 3.49
N GLU A 106 2.96 1.76 2.76
CA GLU A 106 2.18 2.86 3.32
C GLU A 106 0.82 2.39 3.86
N ALA A 107 0.11 1.53 3.11
CA ALA A 107 -1.17 0.96 3.56
C ALA A 107 -0.99 0.08 4.81
N LEU A 108 0.03 -0.79 4.83
CA LEU A 108 0.32 -1.64 5.99
C LEU A 108 0.75 -0.83 7.21
N ALA A 109 1.56 0.22 7.03
CA ALA A 109 1.99 1.09 8.12
C ALA A 109 0.78 1.77 8.78
N LEU A 110 -0.19 2.24 7.99
CA LEU A 110 -1.42 2.83 8.50
C LEU A 110 -2.25 1.82 9.31
N LEU A 111 -2.42 0.60 8.79
CA LEU A 111 -3.18 -0.46 9.49
C LEU A 111 -2.48 -0.89 10.78
N ASN A 112 -1.15 -1.05 10.76
CA ASN A 112 -0.36 -1.38 11.95
C ASN A 112 -0.48 -0.30 13.02
N LYS A 113 -0.44 0.98 12.63
CA LYS A 113 -0.65 2.09 13.56
C LYS A 113 -2.04 2.00 14.21
N ARG A 114 -3.09 1.79 13.43
CA ARG A 114 -4.44 1.66 13.98
C ARG A 114 -4.57 0.44 14.91
N PHE A 115 -3.93 -0.67 14.57
CA PHE A 115 -3.90 -1.86 15.41
C PHE A 115 -3.25 -1.58 16.77
N ALA A 116 -2.10 -0.89 16.79
CA ALA A 116 -1.45 -0.48 18.04
C ALA A 116 -2.36 0.43 18.89
N GLU A 117 -2.99 1.42 18.25
CA GLU A 117 -3.97 2.30 18.91
C GLU A 117 -5.16 1.51 19.47
N ALA A 118 -5.66 0.50 18.75
CA ALA A 118 -6.76 -0.35 19.21
C ALA A 118 -6.38 -1.18 20.43
N MET A 119 -5.15 -1.67 20.49
CA MET A 119 -4.64 -2.39 21.67
C MET A 119 -4.54 -1.47 22.90
N ASP A 120 -4.17 -0.21 22.71
CA ASP A 120 -4.13 0.76 23.80
C ASP A 120 -5.54 1.18 24.26
N GLU A 121 -6.50 1.29 23.33
CA GLU A 121 -7.92 1.47 23.65
C GLU A 121 -8.45 0.31 24.51
N VAL A 122 -8.13 -0.94 24.16
CA VAL A 122 -8.51 -2.13 24.95
C VAL A 122 -7.91 -2.08 26.36
N LYS A 123 -6.62 -1.75 26.50
CA LYS A 123 -5.99 -1.58 27.83
C LYS A 123 -6.70 -0.50 28.65
N GLY A 124 -7.04 0.62 28.03
CA GLY A 124 -7.77 1.72 28.68
C GLY A 124 -9.15 1.29 29.19
N LEU A 125 -9.88 0.48 28.41
CA LEU A 125 -11.18 -0.06 28.82
C LEU A 125 -11.07 -1.03 29.99
N ILE A 126 -10.07 -1.92 29.99
CA ILE A 126 -9.82 -2.86 31.08
C ILE A 126 -9.44 -2.11 32.37
N ALA A 127 -8.56 -1.10 32.27
CA ALA A 127 -8.15 -0.29 33.43
C ALA A 127 -9.33 0.49 34.05
N LYS A 128 -10.22 1.06 33.22
CA LYS A 128 -11.45 1.72 33.69
C LYS A 128 -12.41 0.75 34.40
N ASN A 129 -12.50 -0.49 33.93
CA ASN A 129 -13.38 -1.51 34.52
C ASN A 129 -12.79 -2.18 35.78
N GLY A 130 -11.46 -2.22 35.94
CA GLY A 130 -10.76 -2.78 37.12
C GLY A 130 -10.69 -1.86 38.34
N GLY A 131 -11.10 -0.58 38.21
CA GLY A 131 -10.99 0.43 39.27
C GLY A 131 -12.09 0.43 40.34
N ASN A 132 -13.00 -0.55 40.37
CA ASN A 132 -14.14 -0.56 41.30
C ASN A 132 -14.22 -1.83 42.16
N VAL A 133 -13.09 -2.26 42.73
CA VAL A 133 -13.09 -3.26 43.82
C VAL A 133 -13.15 -2.50 45.14
N PRO A 134 -14.24 -2.61 45.94
CA PRO A 134 -14.30 -1.98 47.25
C PRO A 134 -13.28 -2.67 48.18
N PRO A 135 -12.60 -1.93 49.07
CA PRO A 135 -11.76 -2.53 50.09
C PRO A 135 -12.63 -3.42 51.00
N THR A 136 -12.16 -4.64 51.25
CA THR A 136 -12.70 -5.59 52.23
C THR A 136 -12.62 -5.06 53.64
#